data_AF-A0A2E1HHF1-F1
#
_entry.id   AF-A0A2E1HHF1-F1
#
_cell.length_a   1.000
_cell.length_b   1.000
_cell.length_c   1.000
_cell.angle_alpha   90.00
_cell.angle_beta   90.00
_cell.angle_gamma   90.00
#
_symmetry.space_group_name_H-M   'P 1'
#
loop_
_entity.id
_entity.type
_entity.pdbx_description
1 polymer ?
#
loop_
_entity_poly.entity_id
_entity_poly.type
_entity_poly.pdbx_seq_one_letter_code
_entity_poly.pdbx_strand_id
1 'polypeptide(L)'
;EMGLQLRNKVPKRRMKARSRGDRTVATHSNQTCAMDLVHDQLATGRKLRILTVIDTFSRFSPAVDPRFSYRGKDVVQALKRRSS
;
A
#
# COMPACT_ATOMS: atom_id res chain seq x y z
N GLU A 1 22.18 42.24 13.09
CA GLU A 1 22.80 40.89 13.04
C GLU A 1 21.72 39.86 13.42
N MET A 2 21.19 39.11 12.45
CA MET A 2 20.39 37.90 12.71
C MET A 2 20.55 36.95 11.51
N GLY A 3 21.51 36.02 11.64
CA GLY A 3 21.81 35.02 10.61
C GLY A 3 20.75 33.92 10.60
N LEU A 4 19.83 33.98 9.64
CA LEU A 4 18.90 32.89 9.35
C LEU A 4 19.66 31.73 8.71
N GLN A 5 20.11 30.77 9.52
CA GLN A 5 20.69 29.53 8.99
C GLN A 5 19.58 28.65 8.41
N LEU A 6 19.51 28.57 7.07
CA LEU A 6 18.71 27.56 6.37
C LEU A 6 19.34 26.19 6.60
N ARG A 7 18.68 25.37 7.42
CA ARG A 7 19.05 23.95 7.58
C ARG A 7 18.72 23.19 6.31
N ASN A 8 19.73 22.88 5.50
CA ASN A 8 19.60 22.00 4.35
C ASN A 8 19.13 20.61 4.81
N LYS A 9 17.87 20.27 4.54
CA LYS A 9 17.40 18.87 4.65
C LYS A 9 18.06 18.07 3.54
N VAL A 10 18.90 17.11 3.92
CA VAL A 10 19.49 16.13 2.99
C VAL A 10 18.34 15.52 2.16
N PRO A 11 18.34 15.65 0.82
CA PRO A 11 17.27 15.13 0.00
C PRO A 11 17.19 13.61 0.18
N LYS A 12 16.05 13.11 0.65
CA LYS A 12 15.76 11.67 0.67
C LYS A 12 15.89 11.16 -0.76
N ARG A 13 16.83 10.23 -0.98
CA ARG A 13 17.06 9.54 -2.25
C ARG A 13 15.72 9.04 -2.81
N ARG A 14 15.20 9.72 -3.83
CA ARG A 14 14.02 9.28 -4.59
C ARG A 14 14.48 8.20 -5.55
N MET A 15 14.13 6.95 -5.26
CA MET A 15 14.29 5.87 -6.24
C MET A 15 13.33 6.16 -7.39
N LYS A 16 13.84 6.25 -8.62
CA LYS A 16 12.97 6.32 -9.81
C LYS A 16 12.07 5.09 -9.80
N ALA A 17 10.75 5.29 -9.81
CA ALA A 17 9.82 4.20 -10.04
C ALA A 17 10.21 3.56 -11.38
N ARG A 18 10.41 2.24 -11.41
CA ARG A 18 10.50 1.52 -12.68
C ARG A 18 9.22 1.82 -13.44
N SER A 19 9.33 2.23 -14.70
CA SER A 19 8.17 2.34 -15.58
C SER A 19 7.47 1.00 -15.55
N ARG A 20 6.26 0.96 -15.00
CA ARG A 20 5.42 -0.23 -15.07
C ARG A 20 4.92 -0.23 -16.50
N GLY A 21 5.17 -1.32 -17.25
CA GLY A 21 4.58 -1.48 -18.58
C GLY A 21 3.06 -1.29 -18.53
N ASP A 22 2.44 -1.05 -19.67
CA ASP A 22 0.99 -0.84 -19.74
C ASP A 22 0.25 -1.93 -18.97
N ARG A 23 -0.77 -1.50 -18.21
CA ARG A 23 -1.60 -2.42 -17.44
C ARG A 23 -2.31 -3.36 -18.40
N THR A 24 -1.92 -4.63 -18.40
CA THR A 24 -2.65 -5.68 -19.12
C THR A 24 -4.01 -5.89 -18.47
N VAL A 25 -5.07 -5.96 -19.29
CA VAL A 25 -6.42 -6.30 -18.83
C VAL A 25 -6.43 -7.77 -18.39
N ALA A 26 -6.98 -8.05 -17.22
CA ALA A 26 -7.15 -9.42 -16.75
C ALA A 26 -8.20 -10.16 -17.60
N THR A 27 -7.89 -11.37 -18.03
CA THR A 27 -8.75 -12.27 -18.80
C THR A 27 -9.43 -13.33 -17.94
N HIS A 28 -8.94 -13.56 -16.72
CA HIS A 28 -9.51 -14.49 -15.75
C HIS A 28 -9.29 -14.02 -14.30
N SER A 29 -10.10 -14.56 -13.38
CA SER A 29 -9.98 -14.30 -11.95
C SER A 29 -8.59 -14.66 -11.41
N ASN A 30 -8.15 -13.94 -10.39
CA ASN A 30 -6.85 -14.06 -9.71
C ASN A 30 -5.61 -13.75 -10.56
N GLN A 31 -5.75 -13.35 -11.83
CA GLN A 31 -4.63 -13.03 -12.71
C GLN A 31 -3.97 -11.68 -12.38
N THR A 32 -4.77 -10.63 -12.16
CA THR A 32 -4.30 -9.28 -11.85
C THR A 32 -5.11 -8.74 -10.67
N CYS A 33 -4.40 -8.09 -9.75
CA CYS A 33 -5.01 -7.49 -8.59
C CYS A 33 -4.56 -6.03 -8.43
N ALA A 34 -5.47 -5.21 -7.93
CA ALA A 34 -5.14 -3.90 -7.39
C ALA A 34 -4.99 -4.05 -5.87
N MET A 35 -3.99 -3.40 -5.30
CA MET A 35 -3.79 -3.37 -3.86
C MET A 35 -3.61 -1.93 -3.41
N ASP A 36 -4.18 -1.60 -2.25
CA ASP A 36 -3.97 -0.30 -1.62
C ASP A 36 -3.89 -0.43 -0.09
N LEU A 37 -3.15 0.48 0.55
CA LEU A 37 -3.02 0.56 1.99
C LEU A 37 -3.68 1.85 2.49
N VAL A 38 -4.91 1.71 3.00
CA VAL A 38 -5.68 2.82 3.53
C VAL A 38 -5.23 3.10 4.97
N HIS A 39 -5.10 4.38 5.30
CA HIS A 39 -4.79 4.83 6.65
C HIS A 39 -5.96 5.64 7.20
N ASP A 40 -6.42 5.29 8.40
CA ASP A 40 -7.51 5.95 9.09
C ASP A 40 -7.17 6.20 10.57
N GLN A 41 -7.92 7.06 11.24
CA GLN A 41 -7.79 7.34 12.67
C GLN A 41 -9.15 7.18 13.34
N LEU A 42 -9.20 6.26 14.31
CA LEU A 42 -10.41 6.06 15.12
C LEU A 42 -10.68 7.29 15.98
N ALA A 43 -11.94 7.46 16.41
CA ALA A 43 -12.35 8.52 17.32
C ALA A 43 -11.50 8.59 18.61
N THR A 44 -10.92 7.47 19.04
CA THR A 44 -10.01 7.38 20.19
C THR A 44 -8.58 7.85 19.88
N GLY A 45 -8.33 8.41 18.69
CA GLY A 45 -7.02 8.84 18.22
C GLY A 45 -6.10 7.69 17.75
N ARG A 46 -6.52 6.43 17.89
CA ARG A 46 -5.71 5.26 17.48
C ARG A 46 -5.72 5.11 15.96
N LYS A 47 -4.53 4.98 15.36
CA LYS A 47 -4.37 4.80 13.92
C LYS A 47 -4.73 3.38 13.49
N LEU A 48 -5.45 3.27 12.39
CA LEU A 48 -5.82 2.02 11.73
C LEU A 48 -5.22 2.01 10.32
N ARG A 49 -4.72 0.85 9.89
CA ARG A 49 -4.25 0.61 8.54
C ARG A 49 -4.96 -0.60 7.96
N ILE A 50 -5.46 -0.48 6.74
CA ILE A 50 -6.23 -1.54 6.09
C ILE A 50 -5.57 -1.85 4.76
N LEU A 51 -5.07 -3.08 4.61
CA LEU A 51 -4.67 -3.58 3.29
C LEU A 51 -5.94 -4.04 2.57
N THR A 52 -6.18 -3.48 1.39
CA THR A 52 -7.24 -3.93 0.49
C THR A 52 -6.61 -4.56 -0.74
N VAL A 53 -7.17 -5.70 -1.15
CA VAL A 53 -6.79 -6.39 -2.39
C VAL A 53 -8.07 -6.65 -3.16
N ILE A 54 -8.11 -6.24 -4.42
CA ILE A 54 -9.26 -6.42 -5.32
C ILE A 54 -8.78 -7.16 -6.55
N ASP A 55 -9.50 -8.22 -6.91
CA ASP A 55 -9.34 -8.89 -8.19
C ASP A 55 -9.96 -8.03 -9.30
N THR A 56 -9.16 -7.64 -10.30
CA THR A 56 -9.60 -6.66 -11.29
C THR A 56 -10.58 -7.24 -12.31
N PHE A 57 -10.63 -8.57 -12.46
CA PHE A 57 -11.56 -9.25 -13.35
C PHE A 57 -12.95 -9.42 -12.70
N SER A 58 -13.03 -10.12 -11.57
CA SER A 58 -14.28 -10.44 -10.87
C SER A 58 -14.83 -9.29 -10.02
N ARG A 59 -14.03 -8.24 -9.76
CA ARG A 59 -14.33 -7.14 -8.83
C ARG A 59 -14.56 -7.60 -7.38
N PHE A 60 -14.21 -8.84 -7.06
CA PHE A 60 -14.24 -9.37 -5.71
C PHE A 60 -13.02 -8.91 -4.90
N SER A 61 -13.19 -8.71 -3.58
CA SER A 61 -12.08 -8.38 -2.68
C SER A 61 -11.65 -9.62 -1.89
N PRO A 62 -10.60 -10.34 -2.33
CA PRO A 62 -10.11 -11.52 -1.61
C PRO A 62 -9.42 -11.20 -0.28
N ALA A 63 -9.04 -9.95 -0.02
CA ALA A 63 -8.46 -9.57 1.26
C ALA A 63 -8.81 -8.13 1.64
N VAL A 64 -9.34 -7.98 2.86
CA VAL A 64 -9.48 -6.72 3.60
C VAL A 64 -8.92 -6.97 5.00
N ASP A 65 -7.69 -6.51 5.26
CA ASP A 65 -6.93 -6.84 6.48
C ASP A 65 -6.66 -5.58 7.32
N PRO A 66 -7.53 -5.27 8.30
CA PRO A 66 -7.37 -4.13 9.21
C PRO A 66 -6.39 -4.44 10.35
N ARG A 67 -5.42 -3.55 10.59
CA ARG A 67 -4.43 -3.64 11.69
C ARG A 67 -4.05 -2.26 12.23
N PHE A 68 -3.69 -2.17 13.51
CA PHE A 68 -3.18 -0.90 14.09
C PHE A 68 -1.76 -0.56 13.63
N SER A 69 -1.00 -1.56 13.20
CA SER A 69 0.32 -1.40 12.59
C SER A 69 0.43 -2.35 11.41
N TYR A 70 1.01 -1.86 10.32
CA TYR A 70 1.24 -2.62 9.10
C TYR A 70 2.69 -2.49 8.66
N ARG A 71 3.40 -3.62 8.57
CA ARG A 71 4.79 -3.75 8.09
C ARG A 71 4.83 -4.61 6.83
N GLY A 72 5.94 -4.60 6.10
CA GLY A 72 6.09 -5.40 4.88
C GLY A 72 5.85 -6.90 5.08
N LYS A 73 6.24 -7.45 6.24
CA LYS A 73 5.96 -8.86 6.60
C LYS A 73 4.47 -9.18 6.69
N ASP A 74 3.67 -8.21 7.13
CA ASP A 74 2.22 -8.37 7.26
C ASP A 74 1.58 -8.43 5.86
N VAL A 75 2.10 -7.64 4.90
CA VAL A 75 1.66 -7.68 3.49
C VAL A 75 1.93 -9.07 2.91
N VAL A 76 3.14 -9.60 3.10
CA VAL A 76 3.50 -10.94 2.62
C VAL A 76 2.58 -12.01 3.22
N GLN A 77 2.28 -11.91 4.52
CA GLN A 77 1.38 -12.85 5.17
C GLN A 77 -0.05 -12.76 4.62
N ALA A 78 -0.59 -11.55 4.45
CA ALA A 78 -1.92 -11.35 3.89
C ALA A 78 -2.03 -11.91 2.47
N LEU A 79 -1.00 -11.70 1.64
CA LEU A 79 -0.97 -12.23 0.28
C LEU A 79 -0.83 -13.75 0.23
N LYS A 80 -0.03 -14.36 1.13
CA LYS A 80 0.06 -15.82 1.23
C LYS A 80 -1.28 -16.46 1.58
N ARG A 81 -2.07 -15.84 2.47
CA ARG A 81 -3.40 -16.33 2.87
C ARG A 81 -4.40 -16.30 1.73
N ARG A 82 -4.33 -15.30 0.84
CA ARG A 82 -5.16 -15.25 -0.38
C ARG A 82 -4.85 -16.38 -1.37
N SER A 83 -3.59 -16.81 -1.41
CA SER A 83 -3.11 -17.83 -2.36
C SER A 83 -3.32 -19.27 -1.87
N SER A 84 -3.82 -19.46 -0.65
CA SER A 84 -4.26 -20.77 -0.12
C SER A 84 -5.74 -20.95 -0.37
#